data_AF-A0A3M1GTU8-F1
#
_entry.id   AF-A0A3M1GTU8-F1
#
_cell.length_a   1.000
_cell.length_b   1.000
_cell.length_c   1.000
_cell.angle_alpha   90.00
_cell.angle_beta   90.00
_cell.angle_gamma   90.00
#
_symmetry.space_group_name_H-M   'P 1'
#
loop_
_entity.id
_entity.type
_entity.pdbx_description
1 polymer ?
#
loop_
_entity_poly.entity_id
_entity_poly.type
_entity_poly.pdbx_seq_one_letter_code
_entity_poly.pdbx_strand_id
1 'polypeptide(L)'
;PAYFGALLLDGDHMGKWLQGRNTPRVREIMHPDLVRYFEGLSDPAGSVRAALDARRHTGPTIHAAISEALGTFSLHVVPRVVEDSRGELIYAGGDDVLALLPVETALGCALRLYRGFRGELGPADDWPEAPEGFVRLAEEEPERLAMGPLATASCGIAIVHYKDDLRAALAAARRAEKAAKEGGRDRLGLIARRRSGEHSLSVVPWRMLPLLDALVRLYAREDAPTDRWAYKLRAAADGLGGLPVEAITLEIERLIARTEEDNQLRPTLLGLARELWTLHAASHPEAADGATTRELVESFAILIQTASFMARGRDDR
;
A
#
# COMPACT_ATOMS: atom_id res chain seq x y z
N PRO A 1 8.70 -0.60 -23.36
CA PRO A 1 9.23 -0.38 -21.99
C PRO A 1 10.41 -1.33 -21.71
N ALA A 2 11.56 -0.79 -21.26
CA ALA A 2 12.71 -1.61 -20.89
C ALA A 2 12.52 -2.31 -19.52
N TYR A 3 11.59 -1.83 -18.70
CA TYR A 3 11.28 -2.40 -17.39
C TYR A 3 9.82 -2.79 -17.28
N PHE A 4 9.55 -3.78 -16.42
CA PHE A 4 8.20 -4.20 -16.01
C PHE A 4 8.16 -4.38 -14.49
N GLY A 5 6.96 -4.34 -13.91
CA GLY A 5 6.71 -4.63 -12.50
C GLY A 5 6.23 -6.08 -12.33
N ALA A 6 6.91 -6.86 -11.50
CA ALA A 6 6.37 -8.11 -10.97
C ALA A 6 5.69 -7.81 -9.63
N LEU A 7 4.37 -8.04 -9.55
CA LEU A 7 3.54 -7.78 -8.38
C LEU A 7 3.15 -9.09 -7.71
N LEU A 8 3.32 -9.16 -6.39
CA LEU A 8 2.83 -10.23 -5.55
C LEU A 8 2.03 -9.63 -4.38
N LEU A 9 0.80 -10.07 -4.16
CA LEU A 9 -0.05 -9.64 -3.05
C LEU A 9 -0.54 -10.87 -2.29
N ASP A 10 -0.63 -10.75 -0.96
CA ASP A 10 -1.04 -11.84 -0.05
C ASP A 10 -1.80 -11.24 1.14
N GLY A 11 -2.87 -11.92 1.56
CA GLY A 11 -3.75 -11.48 2.63
C GLY A 11 -3.12 -11.65 4.01
N ASP A 12 -3.11 -10.58 4.80
CA ASP A 12 -2.45 -10.61 6.10
C ASP A 12 -3.23 -11.44 7.11
N HIS A 13 -2.55 -12.43 7.68
CA HIS A 13 -3.07 -13.23 8.78
C HIS A 13 -4.36 -14.00 8.44
N MET A 14 -4.55 -14.47 7.20
CA MET A 14 -5.74 -15.25 6.82
C MET A 14 -5.98 -16.47 7.73
N GLY A 15 -4.92 -17.13 8.18
CA GLY A 15 -5.04 -18.20 9.19
C GLY A 15 -5.67 -17.74 10.51
N LYS A 16 -5.40 -16.51 10.97
CA LYS A 16 -6.01 -15.94 12.19
C LYS A 16 -7.48 -15.56 11.97
N TRP A 17 -7.85 -15.15 10.76
CA TRP A 17 -9.25 -14.91 10.37
C TRP A 17 -10.05 -16.21 10.41
N LEU A 18 -9.54 -17.27 9.80
CA LEU A 18 -10.18 -18.59 9.81
C LEU A 18 -10.27 -19.20 11.22
N GLN A 19 -9.31 -18.92 12.10
CA GLN A 19 -9.33 -19.36 13.50
C GLN A 19 -10.20 -18.50 14.42
N GLY A 20 -10.79 -17.41 13.94
CA GLY A 20 -11.60 -16.51 14.76
C GLY A 20 -10.82 -15.60 15.70
N ARG A 21 -9.49 -15.49 15.52
CA ARG A 21 -8.65 -14.61 16.35
C ARG A 21 -8.74 -13.15 15.93
N ASN A 22 -9.07 -12.90 14.66
CA ASN A 22 -9.26 -11.56 14.11
C ASN A 22 -10.74 -11.18 13.99
N THR A 23 -11.69 -12.04 14.37
CA THR A 23 -13.11 -11.69 14.28
C THR A 23 -13.46 -10.56 15.24
N PRO A 24 -14.42 -9.70 14.85
CA PRO A 24 -14.92 -8.64 15.72
C PRO A 24 -15.58 -9.23 16.98
N ARG A 25 -15.71 -8.40 18.01
CA ARG A 25 -16.46 -8.70 19.22
C ARG A 25 -17.94 -8.81 18.92
N VAL A 26 -18.67 -9.52 19.77
CA VAL A 26 -20.13 -9.70 19.62
C VAL A 26 -20.86 -8.36 19.59
N ARG A 27 -20.47 -7.40 20.44
CA ARG A 27 -21.07 -6.05 20.43
C ARG A 27 -20.90 -5.27 19.13
N GLU A 28 -19.86 -5.57 18.34
CA GLU A 28 -19.54 -4.85 17.09
C GLU A 28 -20.39 -5.35 15.90
N ILE A 29 -20.99 -6.54 16.03
CA ILE A 29 -21.82 -7.16 14.98
C ILE A 29 -23.30 -7.21 15.31
N MET A 30 -23.67 -6.85 16.54
CA MET A 30 -25.06 -6.83 16.99
C MET A 30 -25.71 -5.49 16.65
N HIS A 31 -27.03 -5.51 16.44
CA HIS A 31 -27.79 -4.28 16.30
C HIS A 31 -27.61 -3.40 17.56
N PRO A 32 -27.36 -2.09 17.44
CA PRO A 32 -27.10 -1.21 18.59
C PRO A 32 -28.19 -1.27 19.68
N ASP A 33 -29.45 -1.49 19.31
CA ASP A 33 -30.56 -1.65 20.27
C ASP A 33 -30.42 -2.91 21.13
N LEU A 34 -29.91 -4.00 20.56
CA LEU A 34 -29.65 -5.22 21.31
C LEU A 34 -28.48 -5.02 22.26
N VAL A 35 -27.42 -4.34 21.82
CA VAL A 35 -26.29 -3.98 22.69
C VAL A 35 -26.78 -3.16 23.88
N ARG A 36 -27.57 -2.10 23.63
CA ARG A 36 -28.17 -1.27 24.69
C ARG A 36 -29.07 -2.07 25.63
N TYR A 37 -29.89 -2.98 25.08
CA TYR A 37 -30.75 -3.85 25.87
C TYR A 37 -29.93 -4.72 26.84
N PHE A 38 -28.89 -5.40 26.33
CA PHE A 38 -28.05 -6.27 27.16
C PHE A 38 -27.23 -5.47 28.19
N GLU A 39 -26.68 -4.31 27.82
CA GLU A 39 -25.96 -3.43 28.73
C GLU A 39 -26.86 -2.86 29.86
N GLY A 40 -28.17 -2.77 29.61
CA GLY A 40 -29.15 -2.35 30.61
C GLY A 40 -29.57 -3.44 31.62
N LEU A 41 -29.17 -4.70 31.41
CA LEU A 41 -29.49 -5.79 32.34
C LEU A 41 -28.64 -5.70 33.61
N SER A 42 -29.20 -6.12 34.75
CA SER A 42 -28.40 -6.34 35.95
C SER A 42 -27.42 -7.48 35.71
N ASP A 43 -26.11 -7.19 35.78
CA ASP A 43 -25.04 -8.17 35.55
C ASP A 43 -24.06 -8.26 36.73
N PRO A 44 -24.49 -8.71 37.94
CA PRO A 44 -23.61 -8.80 39.10
C PRO A 44 -22.41 -9.73 38.90
N ALA A 45 -22.55 -10.71 38.00
CA ALA A 45 -21.52 -11.69 37.68
C ALA A 45 -20.58 -11.25 36.52
N GLY A 46 -20.85 -10.11 35.87
CA GLY A 46 -20.06 -9.63 34.72
C GLY A 46 -20.18 -10.50 33.44
N SER A 47 -21.14 -11.42 33.43
CA SER A 47 -21.33 -12.42 32.37
C SER A 47 -21.85 -11.82 31.06
N VAL A 48 -22.74 -10.82 31.15
CA VAL A 48 -23.28 -10.12 29.98
C VAL A 48 -22.19 -9.27 29.34
N ARG A 49 -21.43 -8.53 30.17
CA ARG A 49 -20.29 -7.76 29.68
C ARG A 49 -19.25 -8.66 29.02
N ALA A 50 -18.91 -9.78 29.65
CA ALA A 50 -17.97 -10.75 29.09
C ALA A 50 -18.46 -11.33 27.75
N ALA A 51 -19.76 -11.62 27.60
CA ALA A 51 -20.33 -12.13 26.36
C ALA A 51 -20.30 -11.08 25.23
N LEU A 52 -20.61 -9.81 25.54
CA LEU A 52 -20.54 -8.71 24.58
C LEU A 52 -19.09 -8.42 24.12
N ASP A 53 -18.13 -8.57 25.03
CA ASP A 53 -16.70 -8.39 24.77
C ASP A 53 -16.00 -9.62 24.17
N ALA A 54 -16.64 -10.78 24.19
CA ALA A 54 -16.12 -11.99 23.56
C ALA A 54 -16.02 -11.81 22.05
N ARG A 55 -15.00 -12.45 21.44
CA ARG A 55 -14.89 -12.51 19.98
C ARG A 55 -16.02 -13.34 19.40
N ARG A 56 -16.51 -12.94 18.23
CA ARG A 56 -17.47 -13.73 17.47
C ARG A 56 -16.86 -15.10 17.19
N HIS A 57 -17.53 -16.15 17.66
CA HIS A 57 -17.13 -17.53 17.40
C HIS A 57 -17.14 -17.81 15.89
N THR A 58 -16.10 -18.46 15.40
CA THR A 58 -16.06 -18.98 14.04
C THR A 58 -16.93 -20.23 13.94
N GLY A 59 -17.96 -20.14 13.11
CA GLY A 59 -18.79 -21.27 12.70
C GLY A 59 -18.83 -21.40 11.19
N PRO A 60 -19.50 -22.44 10.64
CA PRO A 60 -19.57 -22.70 9.21
C PRO A 60 -20.04 -21.50 8.38
N THR A 61 -20.93 -20.68 8.93
CA THR A 61 -21.45 -19.48 8.26
C THR A 61 -20.38 -18.39 8.05
N ILE A 62 -19.47 -18.21 9.01
CA ILE A 62 -18.34 -17.28 8.86
C ILE A 62 -17.33 -17.81 7.86
N HIS A 63 -17.06 -19.13 7.87
CA HIS A 63 -16.18 -19.72 6.87
C HIS A 63 -16.74 -19.59 5.45
N ALA A 64 -18.05 -19.78 5.28
CA ALA A 64 -18.72 -19.58 4.00
C ALA A 64 -18.61 -18.12 3.53
N ALA A 65 -18.88 -17.16 4.42
CA ALA A 65 -18.75 -15.73 4.10
C ALA A 65 -17.32 -15.33 3.71
N ILE A 66 -16.30 -15.78 4.46
CA ILE A 66 -14.89 -15.53 4.11
C ILE A 66 -14.57 -16.16 2.75
N SER A 67 -15.03 -17.39 2.50
CA SER A 67 -14.77 -18.08 1.23
C SER A 67 -15.44 -17.37 0.05
N GLU A 68 -16.65 -16.84 0.24
CA GLU A 68 -17.37 -16.03 -0.76
C GLU A 68 -16.63 -14.72 -1.04
N ALA A 69 -16.16 -14.03 0.00
CA ALA A 69 -15.39 -12.79 -0.14
C ALA A 69 -14.08 -13.01 -0.91
N LEU A 70 -13.33 -14.05 -0.56
CA LEU A 70 -12.09 -14.42 -1.25
C LEU A 70 -12.36 -14.91 -2.68
N GLY A 71 -13.48 -15.59 -2.91
CA GLY A 71 -13.94 -15.96 -4.24
C GLY A 71 -14.26 -14.73 -5.09
N THR A 72 -14.99 -13.76 -4.54
CA THR A 72 -15.28 -12.48 -5.20
C THR A 72 -14.00 -11.74 -5.57
N PHE A 73 -13.06 -11.65 -4.63
CA PHE A 73 -11.77 -10.99 -4.87
C PHE A 73 -10.99 -11.67 -6.01
N SER A 74 -10.70 -12.97 -5.87
CA SER A 74 -9.85 -13.70 -6.83
C SER A 74 -10.48 -13.90 -8.21
N LEU A 75 -11.79 -14.10 -8.31
CA LEU A 75 -12.47 -14.42 -9.57
C LEU A 75 -12.97 -13.19 -10.33
N HIS A 76 -13.20 -12.06 -9.65
CA HIS A 76 -13.83 -10.90 -10.28
C HIS A 76 -13.02 -9.62 -10.11
N VAL A 77 -12.55 -9.32 -8.89
CA VAL A 77 -11.79 -8.09 -8.63
C VAL A 77 -10.41 -8.15 -9.28
N VAL A 78 -9.65 -9.20 -8.98
CA VAL A 78 -8.26 -9.33 -9.44
C VAL A 78 -8.16 -9.32 -10.98
N PRO A 79 -8.93 -10.13 -11.74
CA PRO A 79 -8.82 -10.14 -13.20
C PRO A 79 -9.11 -8.77 -13.82
N ARG A 80 -10.20 -8.12 -13.39
CA ARG A 80 -10.57 -6.81 -13.91
C ARG A 80 -9.54 -5.73 -13.59
N VAL A 81 -9.10 -5.63 -12.33
CA VAL A 81 -8.12 -4.60 -11.93
C VAL A 81 -6.80 -4.77 -12.68
N VAL A 82 -6.34 -6.01 -12.87
CA VAL A 82 -5.10 -6.30 -13.61
C VAL A 82 -5.27 -5.97 -15.10
N GLU A 83 -6.39 -6.35 -15.71
CA GLU A 83 -6.70 -6.04 -17.12
C GLU A 83 -6.81 -4.53 -17.37
N ASP A 84 -7.56 -3.80 -16.55
CA ASP A 84 -7.67 -2.33 -16.61
C ASP A 84 -6.28 -1.65 -16.48
N SER A 85 -5.38 -2.30 -15.74
CA SER A 85 -4.00 -1.85 -15.55
C SER A 85 -3.05 -2.32 -16.66
N ARG A 86 -3.57 -2.95 -17.72
CA ARG A 86 -2.81 -3.53 -18.84
C ARG A 86 -1.74 -4.53 -18.40
N GLY A 87 -2.00 -5.23 -17.31
CA GLY A 87 -1.15 -6.30 -16.79
C GLY A 87 -1.55 -7.67 -17.31
N GLU A 88 -0.66 -8.63 -17.09
CA GLU A 88 -0.88 -10.05 -17.30
C GLU A 88 -1.05 -10.73 -15.94
N LEU A 89 -2.23 -11.32 -15.71
CA LEU A 89 -2.51 -12.08 -14.49
C LEU A 89 -1.94 -13.50 -14.62
N ILE A 90 -1.01 -13.88 -13.73
CA ILE A 90 -0.45 -15.23 -13.71
C ILE A 90 -1.24 -16.13 -12.75
N TYR A 91 -1.59 -15.60 -11.58
CA TYR A 91 -2.29 -16.35 -10.54
C TYR A 91 -3.15 -15.43 -9.67
N ALA A 92 -4.36 -15.88 -9.37
CA ALA A 92 -5.26 -15.31 -8.38
C ALA A 92 -5.99 -16.45 -7.67
N GLY A 93 -5.69 -16.69 -6.39
CA GLY A 93 -6.28 -17.78 -5.64
C GLY A 93 -6.54 -17.40 -4.21
N GLY A 94 -7.81 -17.20 -3.87
CA GLY A 94 -8.21 -16.70 -2.55
C GLY A 94 -7.72 -15.27 -2.36
N ASP A 95 -6.76 -15.08 -1.46
CA ASP A 95 -6.12 -13.81 -1.14
C ASP A 95 -4.79 -13.56 -1.89
N ASP A 96 -4.20 -14.59 -2.46
CA ASP A 96 -2.89 -14.52 -3.13
C ASP A 96 -3.01 -14.09 -4.60
N VAL A 97 -2.17 -13.15 -5.03
CA VAL A 97 -2.12 -12.63 -6.40
C VAL A 97 -0.68 -12.57 -6.91
N LEU A 98 -0.48 -12.96 -8.17
CA LEU A 98 0.75 -12.75 -8.93
C LEU A 98 0.41 -12.19 -10.33
N ALA A 99 0.96 -11.03 -10.65
CA ALA A 99 0.76 -10.37 -11.94
C ALA A 99 2.03 -9.69 -12.46
N LEU A 100 2.13 -9.55 -13.77
CA LEU A 100 3.15 -8.74 -14.44
C LEU A 100 2.50 -7.48 -15.00
N LEU A 101 3.08 -6.32 -14.72
CA LEU A 101 2.45 -5.03 -15.01
C LEU A 101 3.43 -4.10 -15.72
N PRO A 102 2.96 -3.21 -16.61
CA PRO A 102 3.70 -2.02 -16.97
C PRO A 102 4.10 -1.24 -15.71
N VAL A 103 5.32 -0.70 -15.68
CA VAL A 103 5.82 0.10 -14.53
C VAL A 103 4.89 1.28 -14.23
N GLU A 104 4.27 1.83 -15.28
CA GLU A 104 3.31 2.94 -15.20
C GLU A 104 2.06 2.65 -14.37
N THR A 105 1.54 1.45 -14.46
CA THR A 105 0.27 1.08 -13.85
C THR A 105 0.46 0.22 -12.60
N ALA A 106 1.69 -0.20 -12.29
CA ALA A 106 1.99 -1.13 -11.21
C ALA A 106 1.55 -0.62 -9.82
N LEU A 107 1.82 0.65 -9.48
CA LEU A 107 1.42 1.22 -8.17
C LEU A 107 -0.10 1.38 -8.07
N GLY A 108 -0.73 1.94 -9.12
CA GLY A 108 -2.19 2.09 -9.18
C GLY A 108 -2.92 0.75 -9.12
N CYS A 109 -2.42 -0.27 -9.82
CA CYS A 109 -2.94 -1.64 -9.77
C CYS A 109 -2.88 -2.20 -8.34
N ALA A 110 -1.73 -2.10 -7.67
CA ALA A 110 -1.59 -2.56 -6.29
C ALA A 110 -2.57 -1.87 -5.33
N LEU A 111 -2.75 -0.56 -5.47
CA LEU A 111 -3.70 0.20 -4.65
C LEU A 111 -5.14 -0.26 -4.87
N ARG A 112 -5.55 -0.43 -6.13
CA ARG A 112 -6.90 -0.92 -6.49
C ARG A 112 -7.14 -2.35 -6.01
N LEU A 113 -6.13 -3.24 -6.10
CA LEU A 113 -6.22 -4.59 -5.54
C LEU A 113 -6.39 -4.56 -4.01
N TYR A 114 -5.60 -3.73 -3.32
CA TYR A 114 -5.71 -3.56 -1.87
C TYR A 114 -7.09 -3.04 -1.44
N ARG A 115 -7.60 -1.98 -2.11
CA ARG A 115 -8.96 -1.46 -1.88
C ARG A 115 -10.03 -2.50 -2.19
N GLY A 116 -9.87 -3.24 -3.28
CA GLY A 116 -10.80 -4.28 -3.69
C GLY A 116 -10.88 -5.44 -2.71
N PHE A 117 -9.74 -5.84 -2.12
CA PHE A 117 -9.70 -6.83 -1.05
C PHE A 117 -10.53 -6.38 0.16
N ARG A 118 -10.46 -5.09 0.50
CA ARG A 118 -11.14 -4.47 1.64
C ARG A 118 -12.61 -4.09 1.39
N GLY A 119 -13.05 -4.08 0.13
CA GLY A 119 -14.37 -3.56 -0.24
C GLY A 119 -14.43 -2.03 -0.14
N GLU A 120 -13.38 -1.37 -0.61
CA GLU A 120 -13.20 0.09 -0.60
C GLU A 120 -13.01 0.66 -2.03
N LEU A 121 -13.33 -0.14 -3.06
CA LEU A 121 -13.36 0.34 -4.44
C LEU A 121 -14.57 1.24 -4.66
N GLY A 122 -14.38 2.30 -5.45
CA GLY A 122 -15.48 3.19 -5.82
C GLY A 122 -15.18 4.00 -7.09
N PRO A 123 -15.94 5.09 -7.33
CA PRO A 123 -15.86 5.84 -8.58
C PRO A 123 -14.46 6.41 -8.90
N ALA A 124 -13.67 6.72 -7.87
CA ALA A 124 -12.28 7.18 -8.04
C ALA A 124 -11.33 6.09 -8.60
N ASP A 125 -11.74 4.83 -8.56
CA ASP A 125 -10.99 3.68 -9.08
C ASP A 125 -11.59 3.16 -10.41
N ASP A 126 -12.57 3.85 -11.00
CA ASP A 126 -13.41 3.42 -12.13
C ASP A 126 -14.31 2.22 -11.80
N TRP A 127 -14.85 2.19 -10.57
CA TRP A 127 -15.78 1.17 -10.07
C TRP A 127 -17.10 1.78 -9.63
N PRO A 128 -18.24 1.05 -9.78
CA PRO A 128 -19.51 1.46 -9.21
C PRO A 128 -19.40 1.65 -7.69
N GLU A 129 -20.20 2.57 -7.15
CA GLU A 129 -20.27 2.80 -5.71
C GLU A 129 -20.88 1.59 -4.99
N ALA A 130 -20.27 1.16 -3.89
CA ALA A 130 -20.77 0.09 -3.02
C ALA A 130 -20.55 0.48 -1.54
N PRO A 131 -21.37 -0.06 -0.62
CA PRO A 131 -21.13 0.10 0.82
C PRO A 131 -19.76 -0.47 1.24
N GLU A 132 -19.18 0.06 2.32
CA GLU A 132 -17.90 -0.43 2.86
C GLU A 132 -17.96 -1.95 3.14
N GLY A 133 -16.94 -2.67 2.68
CA GLY A 133 -16.88 -4.13 2.79
C GLY A 133 -17.62 -4.89 1.69
N PHE A 134 -18.15 -4.18 0.70
CA PHE A 134 -18.74 -4.75 -0.51
C PHE A 134 -18.05 -4.20 -1.76
N VAL A 135 -18.23 -4.92 -2.86
CA VAL A 135 -17.86 -4.46 -4.20
C VAL A 135 -19.04 -4.66 -5.14
N ARG A 136 -19.13 -3.82 -6.17
CA ARG A 136 -20.12 -3.96 -7.25
C ARG A 136 -19.39 -4.01 -8.59
N LEU A 137 -19.67 -5.03 -9.41
CA LEU A 137 -18.96 -5.23 -10.68
C LEU A 137 -19.49 -4.31 -11.78
N ALA A 138 -20.78 -4.00 -11.79
CA ALA A 138 -21.41 -3.04 -12.70
C ALA A 138 -22.61 -2.39 -12.00
N GLU A 139 -23.06 -1.21 -12.45
CA GLU A 139 -24.15 -0.45 -11.80
C GLU A 139 -25.43 -1.29 -11.56
N GLU A 140 -25.74 -2.19 -12.49
CA GLU A 140 -26.93 -3.05 -12.42
C GLU A 140 -26.69 -4.39 -11.70
N GLU A 141 -25.46 -4.69 -11.30
CA GLU A 141 -25.12 -5.93 -10.60
C GLU A 141 -25.32 -5.81 -9.08
N PRO A 142 -25.69 -6.92 -8.40
CA PRO A 142 -25.79 -6.94 -6.95
C PRO A 142 -24.43 -6.71 -6.30
N GLU A 143 -24.47 -6.19 -5.09
CA GLU A 143 -23.31 -6.10 -4.21
C GLU A 143 -22.78 -7.50 -3.88
N ARG A 144 -21.46 -7.62 -3.85
CA ARG A 144 -20.75 -8.84 -3.49
C ARG A 144 -19.87 -8.59 -2.30
N LEU A 145 -19.79 -9.57 -1.42
CA LEU A 145 -19.00 -9.47 -0.21
C LEU A 145 -17.51 -9.33 -0.53
N ALA A 146 -16.82 -8.44 0.17
CA ALA A 146 -15.36 -8.37 0.24
C ALA A 146 -14.88 -8.75 1.64
N MET A 147 -13.57 -8.83 1.87
CA MET A 147 -13.04 -9.21 3.19
C MET A 147 -13.31 -8.16 4.27
N GLY A 148 -13.62 -6.93 3.86
CA GLY A 148 -13.95 -5.82 4.73
C GLY A 148 -12.74 -5.00 5.19
N PRO A 149 -12.99 -3.82 5.77
CA PRO A 149 -11.97 -2.82 6.11
C PRO A 149 -11.04 -3.24 7.26
N LEU A 150 -11.40 -4.29 8.01
CA LEU A 150 -10.56 -4.83 9.07
C LEU A 150 -9.50 -5.80 8.54
N ALA A 151 -9.71 -6.37 7.35
CA ALA A 151 -8.74 -7.23 6.70
C ALA A 151 -7.70 -6.39 5.96
N THR A 152 -6.43 -6.78 6.07
CA THR A 152 -5.32 -6.09 5.40
C THR A 152 -4.61 -7.05 4.45
N ALA A 153 -3.86 -6.48 3.51
CA ALA A 153 -3.00 -7.25 2.62
C ALA A 153 -1.64 -6.58 2.50
N SER A 154 -0.61 -7.40 2.30
CA SER A 154 0.75 -6.95 2.03
C SER A 154 1.08 -7.21 0.57
N CYS A 155 1.79 -6.28 -0.05
CA CYS A 155 2.14 -6.36 -1.47
C CYS A 155 3.65 -6.18 -1.66
N GLY A 156 4.21 -6.86 -2.65
CA GLY A 156 5.58 -6.70 -3.13
C GLY A 156 5.58 -6.40 -4.61
N ILE A 157 6.21 -5.29 -5.00
CA ILE A 157 6.48 -4.95 -6.39
C ILE A 157 7.99 -4.97 -6.62
N ALA A 158 8.42 -5.67 -7.66
CA ALA A 158 9.79 -5.56 -8.17
C ALA A 158 9.80 -4.97 -9.57
N ILE A 159 10.45 -3.82 -9.73
CA ILE A 159 10.71 -3.18 -11.02
C ILE A 159 12.01 -3.77 -11.57
N VAL A 160 11.90 -4.49 -12.68
CA VAL A 160 12.99 -5.28 -13.25
C VAL A 160 13.11 -5.09 -14.75
N HIS A 161 14.30 -5.29 -15.29
CA HIS A 161 14.55 -5.12 -16.72
C HIS A 161 13.98 -6.31 -17.50
N TYR A 162 13.46 -6.12 -18.72
CA TYR A 162 12.84 -7.21 -19.50
C TYR A 162 13.80 -8.35 -19.89
N LYS A 163 15.11 -8.09 -19.88
CA LYS A 163 16.16 -9.11 -20.10
C LYS A 163 16.60 -9.82 -18.82
N ASP A 164 16.11 -9.40 -17.65
CA ASP A 164 16.41 -10.10 -16.41
C ASP A 164 15.75 -11.48 -16.41
N ASP A 165 16.42 -12.44 -15.78
CA ASP A 165 15.85 -13.76 -15.55
C ASP A 165 14.54 -13.67 -14.75
N LEU A 166 13.49 -14.34 -15.23
CA LEU A 166 12.16 -14.28 -14.62
C LEU A 166 12.16 -14.83 -13.18
N ARG A 167 12.97 -15.85 -12.88
CA ARG A 167 13.09 -16.37 -11.52
C ARG A 167 13.70 -15.31 -10.59
N ALA A 168 14.69 -14.55 -11.06
CA ALA A 168 15.25 -13.43 -10.30
C ALA A 168 14.22 -12.29 -10.10
N ALA A 169 13.38 -12.01 -11.10
CA ALA A 169 12.29 -11.04 -10.98
C ALA A 169 11.25 -11.45 -9.93
N LEU A 170 10.77 -12.70 -9.99
CA LEU A 170 9.83 -13.24 -9.01
C LEU A 170 10.44 -13.33 -7.61
N ALA A 171 11.72 -13.69 -7.49
CA ALA A 171 12.43 -13.68 -6.22
C ALA A 171 12.54 -12.26 -5.63
N ALA A 172 12.72 -11.24 -6.47
CA ALA A 172 12.71 -9.86 -6.02
C ALA A 172 11.31 -9.43 -5.53
N ALA A 173 10.23 -9.77 -6.26
CA ALA A 173 8.87 -9.47 -5.83
C ALA A 173 8.53 -10.11 -4.48
N ARG A 174 8.92 -11.39 -4.29
CA ARG A 174 8.78 -12.09 -2.99
C ARG A 174 9.59 -11.45 -1.87
N ARG A 175 10.81 -10.98 -2.15
CA ARG A 175 11.61 -10.25 -1.14
C ARG A 175 10.93 -8.93 -0.76
N ALA A 176 10.36 -8.23 -1.73
CA ALA A 176 9.64 -6.98 -1.49
C ALA A 176 8.40 -7.23 -0.61
N GLU A 177 7.58 -8.23 -0.94
CA GLU A 177 6.41 -8.61 -0.14
C GLU A 177 6.79 -9.07 1.26
N LYS A 178 7.83 -9.90 1.38
CA LYS A 178 8.36 -10.32 2.68
C LYS A 178 8.79 -9.12 3.53
N ALA A 179 9.48 -8.14 2.93
CA ALA A 179 9.86 -6.91 3.63
C ALA A 179 8.64 -6.08 4.08
N ALA A 180 7.55 -6.07 3.30
CA ALA A 180 6.29 -5.47 3.74
C ALA A 180 5.71 -6.18 4.97
N LYS A 181 5.68 -7.52 4.97
CA LYS A 181 5.19 -8.30 6.12
C LYS A 181 6.06 -8.12 7.36
N GLU A 182 7.38 -8.16 7.21
CA GLU A 182 8.34 -7.98 8.30
C GLU A 182 8.34 -6.55 8.84
N GLY A 183 8.09 -5.56 7.99
CA GLY A 183 7.92 -4.16 8.40
C GLY A 183 6.69 -3.91 9.27
N GLY A 184 5.76 -4.87 9.37
CA GLY A 184 4.55 -4.76 10.19
C GLY A 184 3.25 -4.97 9.42
N ARG A 185 3.31 -5.54 8.21
CA ARG A 185 2.14 -5.85 7.35
C ARG A 185 1.37 -4.61 6.92
N ASP A 186 0.29 -4.80 6.17
CA ASP A 186 -0.58 -3.74 5.68
C ASP A 186 0.18 -2.63 4.94
N ARG A 187 1.06 -3.05 4.02
CA ARG A 187 1.95 -2.15 3.29
C ARG A 187 2.48 -2.76 2.01
N LEU A 188 3.13 -1.92 1.22
CA LEU A 188 3.77 -2.29 -0.03
C LEU A 188 5.29 -2.26 0.11
N GLY A 189 5.95 -3.36 -0.25
CA GLY A 189 7.39 -3.38 -0.49
C GLY A 189 7.67 -3.11 -1.95
N LEU A 190 8.63 -2.24 -2.23
CA LEU A 190 9.02 -1.84 -3.57
C LEU A 190 10.52 -2.06 -3.75
N ILE A 191 10.89 -2.90 -4.70
CA ILE A 191 12.28 -3.08 -5.11
C ILE A 191 12.46 -2.54 -6.53
N ALA A 192 13.44 -1.66 -6.72
CA ALA A 192 13.91 -1.31 -8.07
C ALA A 192 15.27 -1.93 -8.33
N ARG A 193 15.36 -2.77 -9.36
CA ARG A 193 16.62 -3.38 -9.81
C ARG A 193 17.22 -2.53 -10.92
N ARG A 194 18.25 -1.75 -10.60
CA ARG A 194 18.98 -0.95 -11.58
C ARG A 194 20.04 -1.82 -12.26
N ARG A 195 20.33 -1.57 -13.54
CA ARG A 195 21.41 -2.26 -14.28
C ARG A 195 22.80 -2.08 -13.66
N SER A 196 23.01 -1.03 -12.87
CA SER A 196 24.25 -0.80 -12.11
C SER A 196 24.52 -1.84 -11.01
N GLY A 197 23.57 -2.74 -10.74
CA GLY A 197 23.64 -3.70 -9.64
C GLY A 197 23.11 -3.16 -8.31
N GLU A 198 22.77 -1.87 -8.23
CA GLU A 198 22.11 -1.29 -7.06
C GLU A 198 20.65 -1.76 -6.98
N HIS A 199 20.28 -2.28 -5.82
CA HIS A 199 18.92 -2.67 -5.48
C HIS A 199 18.43 -1.76 -4.37
N SER A 200 17.48 -0.88 -4.67
CA SER A 200 16.75 -0.18 -3.62
C SER A 200 15.61 -1.05 -3.12
N LEU A 201 15.37 -1.00 -1.81
CA LEU A 201 14.17 -1.54 -1.17
C LEU A 201 13.52 -0.40 -0.39
N SER A 202 12.24 -0.19 -0.62
CA SER A 202 11.42 0.74 0.14
C SER A 202 10.19 0.00 0.65
N VAL A 203 9.84 0.24 1.91
CA VAL A 203 8.61 -0.27 2.53
C VAL A 203 7.68 0.91 2.73
N VAL A 204 6.52 0.88 2.08
CA VAL A 204 5.62 2.01 1.87
C VAL A 204 4.23 1.66 2.41
N PRO A 205 3.77 2.30 3.50
CA PRO A 205 2.39 2.18 3.95
C PRO A 205 1.40 2.58 2.86
N TRP A 206 0.24 1.90 2.78
CA TRP A 206 -0.76 2.12 1.73
C TRP A 206 -1.20 3.59 1.60
N ARG A 207 -1.31 4.31 2.72
CA ARG A 207 -1.68 5.74 2.75
C ARG A 207 -0.71 6.65 1.98
N MET A 208 0.55 6.25 1.81
CA MET A 208 1.56 7.02 1.07
C MET A 208 1.52 6.70 -0.43
N LEU A 209 0.91 5.58 -0.83
CA LEU A 209 0.96 5.07 -2.19
C LEU A 209 0.31 6.01 -3.22
N PRO A 210 -0.85 6.68 -2.94
CA PRO A 210 -1.41 7.66 -3.87
C PRO A 210 -0.47 8.83 -4.16
N LEU A 211 0.21 9.35 -3.13
CA LEU A 211 1.16 10.45 -3.27
C LEU A 211 2.43 10.01 -4.01
N LEU A 212 2.88 8.78 -3.77
CA LEU A 212 4.01 8.18 -4.49
C LEU A 212 3.67 8.00 -5.97
N ASP A 213 2.48 7.49 -6.30
CA ASP A 213 2.01 7.35 -7.68
C ASP A 213 1.91 8.72 -8.36
N ALA A 214 1.38 9.74 -7.67
CA ALA A 214 1.35 11.11 -8.17
C ALA A 214 2.76 11.68 -8.43
N LEU A 215 3.74 11.38 -7.56
CA LEU A 215 5.13 11.77 -7.75
C LEU A 215 5.78 11.06 -8.95
N VAL A 216 5.52 9.76 -9.13
CA VAL A 216 5.96 9.00 -10.33
C VAL A 216 5.38 9.63 -11.59
N ARG A 217 4.10 9.98 -11.61
CA ARG A 217 3.45 10.66 -12.74
C ARG A 217 4.04 12.03 -13.00
N LEU A 218 4.34 12.81 -11.96
CA LEU A 218 4.99 14.11 -12.07
C LEU A 218 6.38 13.96 -12.72
N TYR A 219 7.16 12.96 -12.33
CA TYR A 219 8.47 12.68 -12.93
C TYR A 219 8.42 12.09 -14.34
N ALA A 220 7.26 11.63 -14.80
CA ALA A 220 7.08 11.06 -16.13
C ALA A 220 6.67 12.11 -17.19
N ARG A 221 6.47 13.38 -16.79
CA ARG A 221 6.16 14.47 -17.71
C ARG A 221 7.37 14.88 -18.55
N GLU A 222 7.13 15.48 -19.71
CA GLU A 222 8.20 16.03 -20.57
C GLU A 222 8.96 17.19 -19.88
N ASP A 223 8.23 18.04 -19.17
CA ASP A 223 8.75 19.15 -18.37
C ASP A 223 9.09 18.74 -16.92
N ALA A 224 9.32 17.44 -16.68
CA ALA A 224 9.45 16.89 -15.33
C ALA A 224 10.53 17.57 -14.49
N PRO A 225 10.25 17.79 -13.18
CA PRO A 225 11.24 18.34 -12.29
C PRO A 225 12.41 17.37 -12.06
N THR A 226 13.51 17.90 -11.55
CA THR A 226 14.69 17.09 -11.24
C THR A 226 14.53 16.31 -9.92
N ASP A 227 15.17 15.14 -9.84
CA ASP A 227 15.31 14.32 -8.64
C ASP A 227 16.65 14.55 -7.92
N ARG A 228 17.50 15.44 -8.46
CA ARG A 228 18.83 15.75 -7.90
C ARG A 228 18.80 16.20 -6.44
N TRP A 229 17.69 16.79 -6.00
CA TRP A 229 17.49 17.16 -4.60
C TRP A 229 17.49 15.94 -3.66
N ALA A 230 17.00 14.77 -4.12
CA ALA A 230 17.00 13.55 -3.33
C ALA A 230 18.42 13.01 -3.11
N TYR A 231 19.31 13.16 -4.09
CA TYR A 231 20.74 12.82 -3.92
C TYR A 231 21.41 13.75 -2.91
N LYS A 232 21.12 15.05 -2.98
CA LYS A 232 21.62 16.03 -2.01
C LYS A 232 21.09 15.74 -0.60
N LEU A 233 19.82 15.37 -0.48
CA LEU A 233 19.21 14.99 0.79
C LEU A 233 19.89 13.75 1.38
N ARG A 234 20.10 12.70 0.57
CA ARG A 234 20.83 11.49 1.00
C ARG A 234 22.26 11.81 1.45
N ALA A 235 22.97 12.69 0.72
CA ALA A 235 24.32 13.11 1.09
C ALA A 235 24.36 13.95 2.37
N ALA A 236 23.27 14.65 2.71
CA ALA A 236 23.13 15.43 3.92
C ALA A 236 22.61 14.61 5.12
N ALA A 237 22.23 13.33 4.93
CA ALA A 237 21.53 12.55 5.95
C ALA A 237 22.28 12.46 7.29
N ASP A 238 23.61 12.33 7.26
CA ASP A 238 24.45 12.33 8.47
C ASP A 238 24.33 13.63 9.26
N GLY A 239 24.33 14.78 8.58
CA GLY A 239 24.21 16.10 9.20
C GLY A 239 22.78 16.46 9.63
N LEU A 240 21.78 15.74 9.12
CA LEU A 240 20.37 15.91 9.48
C LEU A 240 19.94 14.96 10.61
N GLY A 241 20.82 14.04 11.03
CA GLY A 241 20.59 13.14 12.14
C GLY A 241 20.26 13.90 13.43
N GLY A 242 19.22 13.48 14.14
CA GLY A 242 18.78 14.09 15.40
C GLY A 242 17.99 15.39 15.28
N LEU A 243 17.76 15.91 14.05
CA LEU A 243 16.93 17.10 13.86
C LEU A 243 15.42 16.78 13.94
N PRO A 244 14.59 17.74 14.39
CA PRO A 244 13.13 17.61 14.34
C PRO A 244 12.61 17.44 12.91
N VAL A 245 11.45 16.79 12.77
CA VAL A 245 10.77 16.55 11.48
C VAL A 245 10.53 17.87 10.73
N GLU A 246 10.23 18.95 11.44
CA GLU A 246 10.01 20.28 10.89
C GLU A 246 11.28 20.87 10.28
N ALA A 247 12.44 20.69 10.92
CA ALA A 247 13.71 21.18 10.41
C ALA A 247 14.11 20.44 9.12
N ILE A 248 13.85 19.14 9.05
CA ILE A 248 14.10 18.34 7.84
C ILE A 248 13.12 18.71 6.74
N THR A 249 11.87 19.02 7.09
CA THR A 249 10.87 19.53 6.13
C THR A 249 11.36 20.80 5.45
N LEU A 250 11.86 21.76 6.23
CA LEU A 250 12.46 22.99 5.70
C LEU A 250 13.70 22.72 4.84
N GLU A 251 14.51 21.73 5.19
CA GLU A 251 15.67 21.33 4.39
C GLU A 251 15.25 20.71 3.05
N ILE A 252 14.24 19.84 3.03
CA ILE A 252 13.68 19.27 1.79
C ILE A 252 13.19 20.41 0.88
N GLU A 253 12.44 21.37 1.41
CA GLU A 253 11.94 22.52 0.65
C GLU A 253 13.08 23.38 0.11
N ARG A 254 14.09 23.66 0.93
CA ARG A 254 15.28 24.42 0.54
C ARG A 254 16.06 23.71 -0.56
N LEU A 255 16.21 22.39 -0.48
CA LEU A 255 16.92 21.59 -1.48
C LEU A 255 16.16 21.54 -2.81
N ILE A 256 14.83 21.41 -2.78
CA ILE A 256 13.98 21.49 -3.96
C ILE A 256 14.09 22.88 -4.60
N ALA A 257 13.88 23.96 -3.83
CA ALA A 257 13.94 25.33 -4.33
C ALA A 257 15.32 25.71 -4.91
N ARG A 258 16.41 25.10 -4.42
CA ARG A 258 17.77 25.31 -4.97
C ARG A 258 18.08 24.51 -6.23
N THR A 259 17.35 23.43 -6.48
CA THR A 259 17.69 22.46 -7.53
C THR A 259 16.71 22.56 -8.70
N GLU A 260 15.46 22.88 -8.43
CA GLU A 260 14.42 23.13 -9.42
C GLU A 260 14.39 24.63 -9.75
N GLU A 261 14.09 25.01 -10.99
CA GLU A 261 13.84 26.41 -11.35
C GLU A 261 12.46 26.87 -10.88
N ASP A 262 12.22 28.18 -10.87
CA ASP A 262 10.91 28.70 -10.47
C ASP A 262 9.93 28.51 -11.62
N ASN A 263 9.16 27.44 -11.55
CA ASN A 263 8.22 27.02 -12.58
C ASN A 263 6.89 26.57 -11.97
N GLN A 264 5.93 26.27 -12.84
CA GLN A 264 4.57 25.89 -12.42
C GLN A 264 4.51 24.53 -11.71
N LEU A 265 5.52 23.66 -11.86
CA LEU A 265 5.56 22.33 -11.25
C LEU A 265 6.21 22.31 -9.87
N ARG A 266 7.07 23.29 -9.56
CA ARG A 266 7.78 23.40 -8.28
C ARG A 266 6.80 23.40 -7.08
N PRO A 267 5.70 24.16 -7.06
CA PRO A 267 4.73 24.10 -5.96
C PRO A 267 4.13 22.70 -5.76
N THR A 268 3.81 22.01 -6.85
CA THR A 268 3.29 20.64 -6.82
C THR A 268 4.31 19.66 -6.26
N LEU A 269 5.58 19.75 -6.69
CA LEU A 269 6.66 18.92 -6.15
C LEU A 269 6.87 19.16 -4.66
N LEU A 270 6.87 20.43 -4.23
CA LEU A 270 7.01 20.80 -2.81
C LEU A 270 5.86 20.21 -1.98
N GLY A 271 4.62 20.34 -2.45
CA GLY A 271 3.44 19.78 -1.80
C GLY A 271 3.55 18.26 -1.62
N LEU A 272 3.80 17.54 -2.71
CA LEU A 272 3.95 16.08 -2.69
C LEU A 272 5.11 15.64 -1.77
N ALA A 273 6.28 16.28 -1.87
CA ALA A 273 7.44 15.92 -1.07
C ALA A 273 7.21 16.17 0.42
N ARG A 274 6.59 17.30 0.78
CA ARG A 274 6.25 17.63 2.18
C ARG A 274 5.26 16.62 2.76
N GLU A 275 4.19 16.31 2.03
CA GLU A 275 3.16 15.38 2.50
C GLU A 275 3.69 13.96 2.62
N LEU A 276 4.44 13.49 1.61
CA LEU A 276 5.13 12.20 1.65
C LEU A 276 6.10 12.12 2.83
N TRP A 277 6.90 13.16 3.07
CA TRP A 277 7.84 13.20 4.21
C TRP A 277 7.09 13.12 5.54
N THR A 278 6.02 13.88 5.70
CA THR A 278 5.20 13.89 6.92
C THR A 278 4.66 12.49 7.22
N LEU A 279 4.07 11.83 6.22
CA LEU A 279 3.57 10.47 6.37
C LEU A 279 4.68 9.46 6.59
N HIS A 280 5.83 9.61 5.92
CA HIS A 280 7.00 8.74 6.08
C HIS A 280 7.54 8.80 7.51
N ALA A 281 7.71 10.01 8.05
CA ALA A 281 8.16 10.24 9.42
C ALA A 281 7.17 9.67 10.44
N ALA A 282 5.87 9.90 10.25
CA ALA A 282 4.82 9.36 11.13
C ALA A 282 4.74 7.81 11.10
N SER A 283 5.28 7.18 10.08
CA SER A 283 5.33 5.71 9.95
C SER A 283 6.45 5.06 10.76
N HIS A 284 7.34 5.86 11.34
CA HIS A 284 8.50 5.42 12.12
C HIS A 284 8.52 6.15 13.47
N PRO A 285 7.57 5.87 14.38
CA PRO A 285 7.48 6.57 15.66
C PRO A 285 8.72 6.36 16.55
N GLU A 286 9.41 5.21 16.40
CA GLU A 286 10.73 4.95 17.00
C GLU A 286 11.79 6.00 16.57
N ALA A 287 11.54 6.78 15.52
CA ALA A 287 12.42 7.84 15.01
C ALA A 287 12.34 9.17 15.75
N ALA A 288 11.40 9.32 16.69
CA ALA A 288 11.24 10.53 17.48
C ALA A 288 12.37 10.77 18.50
N ASP A 289 13.14 9.75 18.86
CA ASP A 289 14.20 9.81 19.89
C ASP A 289 15.60 10.22 19.34
N GLY A 290 15.66 10.74 18.11
CA GLY A 290 16.85 11.37 17.52
C GLY A 290 17.95 10.44 17.01
N ALA A 291 18.02 9.17 17.47
CA ALA A 291 18.97 8.17 16.97
C ALA A 291 18.63 7.64 15.55
N THR A 292 17.38 7.81 15.14
CA THR A 292 16.74 7.09 14.02
C THR A 292 16.36 8.01 12.84
N THR A 293 16.72 9.29 12.95
CA THR A 293 16.46 10.33 11.93
C THR A 293 17.30 10.13 10.66
N ARG A 294 18.54 9.66 10.78
CA ARG A 294 19.43 9.44 9.62
C ARG A 294 18.84 8.39 8.67
N GLU A 295 18.54 7.20 9.20
CA GLU A 295 17.97 6.09 8.42
C GLU A 295 16.60 6.48 7.82
N LEU A 296 15.83 7.29 8.55
CA LEU A 296 14.57 7.85 8.05
C LEU A 296 14.79 8.76 6.83
N VAL A 297 15.78 9.66 6.88
CA VAL A 297 16.13 10.54 5.75
C VAL A 297 16.69 9.73 4.57
N GLU A 298 17.57 8.76 4.84
CA GLU A 298 18.13 7.89 3.80
C GLU A 298 17.04 7.07 3.10
N SER A 299 16.16 6.42 3.86
CA SER A 299 15.04 5.64 3.31
C SER A 299 14.06 6.49 2.53
N PHE A 300 13.78 7.71 2.98
CA PHE A 300 12.96 8.67 2.23
C PHE A 300 13.62 9.07 0.90
N ALA A 301 14.92 9.42 0.93
CA ALA A 301 15.64 9.76 -0.29
C ALA A 301 15.67 8.60 -1.29
N ILE A 302 15.83 7.36 -0.81
CA ILE A 302 15.76 6.14 -1.64
C ILE A 302 14.36 5.99 -2.26
N LEU A 303 13.29 6.27 -1.52
CA LEU A 303 11.92 6.22 -2.03
C LEU A 303 11.71 7.21 -3.19
N ILE A 304 12.19 8.45 -3.04
CA ILE A 304 12.10 9.48 -4.09
C ILE A 304 12.91 9.09 -5.32
N GLN A 305 14.13 8.60 -5.13
CA GLN A 305 14.97 8.10 -6.23
C GLN A 305 14.33 6.90 -6.94
N THR A 306 13.60 6.06 -6.20
CA THR A 306 12.85 4.94 -6.77
C THR A 306 11.67 5.44 -7.59
N ALA A 307 10.93 6.45 -7.12
CA ALA A 307 9.85 7.08 -7.87
C ALA A 307 10.35 7.69 -9.19
N SER A 308 11.46 8.44 -9.15
CA SER A 308 12.07 9.01 -10.36
C SER A 308 12.54 7.94 -11.33
N PHE A 309 13.14 6.85 -10.82
CA PHE A 309 13.54 5.71 -11.64
C PHE A 309 12.35 5.02 -12.33
N MET A 310 11.22 4.84 -11.63
CA MET A 310 10.00 4.25 -12.22
C MET A 310 9.43 5.10 -13.36
N ALA A 311 9.56 6.42 -13.25
CA ALA A 311 9.15 7.34 -14.29
C ALA A 311 10.09 7.30 -15.51
N ARG A 312 11.41 7.40 -15.28
CA ARG A 312 12.42 7.59 -16.34
C ARG A 312 13.00 6.31 -16.91
N GLY A 313 12.90 5.17 -16.21
CA GLY A 313 13.31 3.85 -16.70
C GLY A 313 12.51 3.36 -17.91
N ARG A 314 11.60 4.18 -18.43
CA ARG A 314 10.84 3.95 -19.67
C ARG A 314 11.69 4.20 -20.93
N ASP A 315 12.74 5.02 -20.83
CA ASP A 315 13.45 5.61 -21.97
C ASP A 315 14.92 5.15 -22.10
N ASP A 316 15.17 3.84 -22.02
CA ASP A 316 16.35 3.29 -22.71
C ASP A 316 16.06 3.29 -24.22
N ARG A 317 16.18 4.46 -24.86
CA ARG A 317 16.39 4.63 -26.30
C ARG A 317 17.64 5.46 -26.52
#